data_AF-A0A6B3H9N8-F1
#
_entry.id   AF-A0A6B3H9N8-F1
#
_cell.length_a   1.000
_cell.length_b   1.000
_cell.length_c   1.000
_cell.angle_alpha   90.00
_cell.angle_beta   90.00
_cell.angle_gamma   90.00
#
_symmetry.space_group_name_H-M   'P 1'
#
loop_
_entity.id
_entity.type
_entity.pdbx_description
1 polymer ?
#
loop_
_entity_poly.entity_id
_entity_poly.type
_entity_poly.pdbx_seq_one_letter_code
_entity_poly.pdbx_strand_id
1 'polypeptide(L)'
;RVRVTRWLVNPGIPVPAGATEIHGLTDDHLQRNGRWPAPVVDEIARSLAEQCATGRPLVVMNAPFDLTLLDRELKRHRASSLAGYTADVPLRVVDPRVLDKHLDRYRKGRRTLTDLCELYEVPLDGAHDAA
;
A
#
# COMPACT_ATOMS: atom_id res chain seq x y z
N ARG A 1 1.30 -21.68 -0.53
CA ARG A 1 2.48 -20.97 0.03
C ARG A 1 2.30 -19.49 -0.27
N VAL A 2 2.53 -18.60 0.70
CA VAL A 2 2.42 -17.14 0.48
C VAL A 2 3.47 -16.72 -0.54
N ARG A 3 3.06 -15.97 -1.57
CA ARG A 3 3.97 -15.33 -2.52
C ARG A 3 4.13 -13.89 -2.08
N VAL A 4 5.36 -13.45 -1.89
CA VAL A 4 5.69 -12.08 -1.53
C VAL A 4 6.49 -11.44 -2.65
N THR A 5 6.09 -10.24 -3.06
CA THR A 5 6.81 -9.41 -4.03
C THR A 5 7.08 -8.07 -3.38
N ARG A 6 8.31 -7.58 -3.49
CA ARG A 6 8.74 -6.31 -2.89
C ARG A 6 9.40 -5.44 -3.93
N TRP A 7 9.17 -4.13 -3.81
CA TRP A 7 9.80 -3.12 -4.63
C TRP A 7 10.39 -2.05 -3.74
N LEU A 8 11.63 -1.64 -4.05
CA LEU A 8 12.26 -0.47 -3.45
C LEU A 8 12.26 0.65 -4.50
N VAL A 9 11.67 1.79 -4.16
CA VAL A 9 11.51 2.93 -5.08
C VAL A 9 12.40 4.07 -4.62
N ASN A 10 13.18 4.63 -5.54
CA ASN A 10 13.82 5.92 -5.36
C ASN A 10 12.85 7.02 -5.82
N PRO A 11 12.30 7.85 -4.91
CA PRO A 11 11.32 8.87 -5.27
C PRO A 11 11.93 10.07 -6.01
N GLY A 12 13.26 10.19 -6.05
CA GLY A 12 13.96 11.32 -6.69
C GLY A 12 13.84 12.65 -5.94
N ILE A 13 13.25 12.63 -4.74
CA ILE A 13 13.15 13.76 -3.81
C ILE A 13 13.70 13.34 -2.44
N PRO A 14 14.15 14.29 -1.61
CA PRO A 14 14.57 13.98 -0.25
C PRO A 14 13.44 13.35 0.56
N VAL A 15 13.77 12.29 1.30
CA VAL A 15 12.86 11.61 2.23
C VAL A 15 12.70 12.50 3.47
N PRO A 16 11.47 12.84 3.88
CA PRO A 16 11.23 13.58 5.10
C PRO A 16 11.79 12.84 6.33
N ALA A 17 12.42 13.56 7.26
CA ALA A 17 13.04 12.95 8.45
C ALA A 17 12.08 12.03 9.24
N GLY A 18 10.83 12.47 9.44
CA GLY A 18 9.83 11.66 10.12
C GLY A 18 9.43 10.38 9.38
N ALA A 19 9.59 10.32 8.06
CA ALA A 19 9.38 9.08 7.29
C ALA A 19 10.55 8.12 7.52
N THR A 20 11.79 8.63 7.45
CA THR A 20 13.00 7.86 7.78
C THR A 20 12.94 7.26 9.18
N GLU A 21 12.43 7.99 10.17
CA GLU A 21 12.24 7.47 11.54
C GLU A 21 11.25 6.30 11.62
N ILE A 22 10.23 6.29 10.74
CA ILE A 22 9.19 5.25 10.73
C ILE A 22 9.66 4.00 9.98
N HIS A 23 10.17 4.15 8.75
CA HIS A 23 10.48 3.02 7.87
C HIS A 23 11.98 2.72 7.75
N GLY A 24 12.86 3.53 8.33
CA GLY A 24 14.33 3.30 8.35
C GLY A 24 15.05 3.44 7.01
N LEU A 25 14.39 3.95 5.96
CA LEU A 25 14.96 4.07 4.62
C LEU A 25 15.56 5.46 4.46
N THR A 26 16.89 5.52 4.31
CA THR A 26 17.61 6.78 4.10
C THR A 26 17.64 7.17 2.63
N ASP A 27 17.83 8.47 2.35
CA ASP A 27 18.04 8.99 0.99
C ASP A 27 19.15 8.23 0.26
N ASP A 28 20.28 8.03 0.93
CA ASP A 28 21.43 7.32 0.38
C ASP A 28 21.10 5.86 0.03
N HIS A 29 20.33 5.17 0.89
CA HIS A 29 19.88 3.81 0.63
C HIS A 29 18.95 3.74 -0.59
N LEU A 30 17.97 4.65 -0.68
CA LEU A 30 17.04 4.71 -1.80
C LEU A 30 17.74 5.11 -3.11
N GLN A 31 18.70 6.02 -3.07
CA GLN A 31 19.46 6.42 -4.25
C GLN A 31 20.30 5.28 -4.83
N ARG A 32 20.92 4.46 -3.96
CA ARG A 32 21.78 3.35 -4.39
C ARG A 32 21.02 2.09 -4.79
N ASN A 33 19.93 1.77 -4.09
CA ASN A 33 19.25 0.48 -4.21
C ASN A 33 17.84 0.59 -4.80
N GLY A 34 17.23 1.77 -4.79
CA GLY A 34 15.89 2.01 -5.28
C GLY A 34 15.81 2.09 -6.80
N ARG A 35 14.70 1.60 -7.35
CA ARG A 35 14.37 1.69 -8.78
C ARG A 35 13.64 3.00 -9.07
N TRP A 36 13.71 3.46 -10.33
CA TRP A 36 12.94 4.61 -10.79
C TRP A 36 11.42 4.37 -10.60
N PRO A 37 10.61 5.37 -10.21
CA PRO A 37 9.20 5.15 -9.90
C PRO A 37 8.39 4.59 -11.08
N ALA A 38 8.60 5.12 -12.30
CA ALA A 38 7.79 4.80 -13.47
C ALA A 38 7.66 3.29 -13.81
N PRO A 39 8.74 2.49 -13.86
CA PRO A 39 8.62 1.04 -14.06
C PRO A 39 7.96 0.34 -12.86
N VAL A 40 8.25 0.77 -11.63
CA VAL A 40 7.72 0.11 -10.42
C VAL A 40 6.21 0.29 -10.31
N VAL A 41 5.69 1.51 -10.49
CA VAL A 41 4.24 1.74 -10.36
C VAL A 41 3.43 1.04 -11.45
N ASP A 42 4.00 0.87 -12.65
CA ASP A 42 3.41 0.08 -13.74
C ASP A 42 3.38 -1.42 -13.39
N GLU A 43 4.47 -1.97 -12.83
CA GLU A 43 4.50 -3.35 -12.35
C GLU A 43 3.47 -3.62 -11.25
N ILE A 44 3.37 -2.71 -10.26
CA ILE A 44 2.39 -2.81 -9.17
C ILE A 44 0.97 -2.78 -9.76
N ALA A 45 0.67 -1.80 -10.62
CA ALA A 45 -0.67 -1.65 -11.19
C ALA A 45 -1.08 -2.85 -12.05
N ARG A 46 -0.17 -3.40 -12.87
CA ARG A 46 -0.40 -4.64 -13.64
C ARG A 46 -0.63 -5.84 -12.73
N SER A 47 0.19 -6.01 -11.70
CA SER A 47 0.02 -7.11 -10.74
C SER A 47 -1.34 -7.02 -10.05
N LEU A 48 -1.80 -5.83 -9.67
CA LEU A 48 -3.12 -5.63 -9.07
C LEU A 48 -4.25 -5.93 -10.08
N ALA A 49 -4.12 -5.45 -11.30
CA ALA A 49 -5.10 -5.70 -12.37
C ALA A 49 -5.25 -7.20 -12.67
N GLU A 50 -4.14 -7.94 -12.75
CA GLU A 50 -4.13 -9.39 -12.92
C GLU A 50 -4.87 -10.10 -11.78
N GLN A 51 -4.60 -9.74 -10.52
CA GLN A 51 -5.32 -10.34 -9.38
C GLN A 51 -6.80 -9.98 -9.40
N CYS A 52 -7.13 -8.74 -9.72
CA CYS A 52 -8.51 -8.26 -9.83
C CYS A 52 -9.30 -9.03 -10.89
N ALA A 53 -8.70 -9.28 -12.07
CA ALA A 53 -9.31 -10.05 -13.15
C ALA A 53 -9.63 -11.50 -12.74
N THR A 54 -8.87 -12.07 -11.78
CA THR A 54 -9.20 -13.38 -11.19
C THR A 54 -10.30 -13.34 -10.12
N GLY A 55 -10.90 -12.17 -9.89
CA GLY A 55 -11.94 -11.98 -8.88
C GLY A 55 -11.43 -11.90 -7.44
N ARG A 56 -10.11 -11.85 -7.23
CA ARG A 56 -9.51 -11.76 -5.89
C ARG A 56 -9.67 -10.36 -5.30
N PRO A 57 -10.21 -10.22 -4.07
CA PRO A 57 -10.26 -8.93 -3.41
C PRO A 57 -8.87 -8.50 -2.97
N LEU A 58 -8.64 -7.19 -3.01
CA LEU A 58 -7.47 -6.54 -2.46
C LEU A 58 -7.74 -6.15 -1.01
N VAL A 59 -6.89 -6.60 -0.09
CA VAL A 59 -6.96 -6.21 1.32
C VAL A 59 -5.90 -5.14 1.58
N VAL A 60 -6.31 -3.94 2.00
CA VAL A 60 -5.39 -2.84 2.35
C VAL A 60 -5.91 -2.12 3.58
N MET A 61 -5.05 -1.98 4.60
CA MET A 61 -5.36 -1.18 5.77
C MET A 61 -5.30 0.31 5.44
N ASN A 62 -6.40 1.03 5.64
CA ASN A 62 -6.52 2.44 5.24
C ASN A 62 -6.37 2.66 3.72
N ALA A 63 -7.02 1.79 2.93
CA ALA A 63 -6.95 1.76 1.47
C ALA A 63 -7.05 3.11 0.73
N PRO A 64 -7.85 4.11 1.18
CA PRO A 64 -7.88 5.41 0.51
C PRO A 64 -6.52 6.08 0.40
N PHE A 65 -5.61 5.86 1.34
CA PHE A 65 -4.25 6.40 1.30
C PHE A 65 -3.44 5.76 0.17
N ASP A 66 -3.25 4.43 0.24
CA ASP A 66 -2.39 3.70 -0.69
C ASP A 66 -2.89 3.75 -2.14
N LEU A 67 -4.19 3.59 -2.35
CA LEU A 67 -4.77 3.59 -3.70
C LEU A 67 -4.75 4.99 -4.32
N THR A 68 -4.91 6.04 -3.50
CA THR A 68 -4.74 7.42 -4.00
C THR A 68 -3.27 7.67 -4.34
N LEU A 69 -2.33 7.28 -3.48
CA LEU A 69 -0.90 7.44 -3.74
C LEU A 69 -0.52 6.75 -5.06
N LEU A 70 -0.90 5.49 -5.23
CA LEU A 70 -0.63 4.73 -6.45
C LEU A 70 -1.25 5.40 -7.69
N ASP A 71 -2.52 5.82 -7.64
CA ASP A 71 -3.17 6.50 -8.76
C ASP A 71 -2.47 7.81 -9.14
N ARG A 72 -1.99 8.58 -8.14
CA ARG A 72 -1.26 9.83 -8.38
C ARG A 72 0.12 9.59 -8.97
N GLU A 73 0.84 8.57 -8.53
CA GLU A 73 2.14 8.23 -9.10
C GLU A 73 2.01 7.64 -10.52
N LEU A 74 0.96 6.86 -10.79
CA LEU A 74 0.63 6.42 -12.15
C LEU A 74 0.35 7.61 -13.08
N LYS A 75 -0.41 8.60 -12.60
CA LYS A 75 -0.67 9.82 -13.39
C LYS A 75 0.62 10.60 -13.64
N ARG A 76 1.45 10.77 -12.61
CA ARG A 76 2.72 11.51 -12.68
C ARG A 76 3.71 10.86 -13.64
N HIS A 77 3.87 9.54 -13.57
CA HIS A 77 4.96 8.84 -14.25
C HIS A 77 4.56 8.09 -15.52
N ARG A 78 3.27 7.76 -15.68
CA ARG A 78 2.77 6.92 -16.77
C ARG A 78 1.62 7.54 -17.57
N ALA A 79 1.19 8.76 -17.21
CA ALA A 79 0.03 9.43 -17.81
C ALA A 79 -1.22 8.52 -17.85
N SER A 80 -1.37 7.66 -16.83
CA SER A 80 -2.47 6.70 -16.71
C SER A 80 -3.02 6.70 -15.27
N SER A 81 -4.21 6.14 -15.06
CA SER A 81 -4.85 6.01 -13.75
C SER A 81 -4.89 4.55 -13.31
N LEU A 82 -5.08 4.29 -12.02
CA LEU A 82 -5.25 2.91 -11.54
C LEU A 82 -6.46 2.23 -12.21
N ALA A 83 -7.55 2.98 -12.41
CA ALA A 83 -8.73 2.52 -13.14
C ALA A 83 -8.41 2.14 -14.61
N GLY A 84 -7.45 2.82 -15.24
CA GLY A 84 -7.00 2.49 -16.59
C GLY A 84 -6.33 1.13 -16.69
N TYR A 85 -5.73 0.62 -15.61
CA TYR A 85 -5.13 -0.72 -15.57
C TYR A 85 -6.16 -1.83 -15.30
N THR A 86 -7.23 -1.53 -14.57
CA THR A 86 -8.18 -2.56 -14.09
C THR A 86 -9.26 -2.90 -15.13
N ALA A 87 -9.22 -2.28 -16.32
CA ALA A 87 -10.21 -2.46 -17.39
C ALA A 87 -11.65 -2.36 -16.87
N ASP A 88 -12.57 -3.16 -17.41
CA ASP A 88 -13.98 -3.21 -17.01
C ASP A 88 -14.22 -3.92 -15.66
N VAL A 89 -13.17 -4.39 -14.98
CA VAL A 89 -13.28 -5.10 -13.70
C VAL A 89 -12.85 -4.17 -12.56
N PRO A 90 -13.79 -3.65 -11.75
CA PRO A 90 -13.43 -2.75 -10.66
C PRO A 90 -12.67 -3.48 -9.55
N LEU A 91 -11.72 -2.79 -8.92
CA LEU A 91 -11.05 -3.29 -7.72
C LEU A 91 -12.06 -3.53 -6.60
N ARG A 92 -12.08 -4.76 -6.08
CA ARG A 92 -12.82 -5.11 -4.87
C ARG A 92 -11.89 -4.94 -3.67
N VAL A 93 -12.14 -3.91 -2.88
CA VAL A 93 -11.26 -3.55 -1.75
C VAL A 93 -11.91 -3.92 -0.43
N VAL A 94 -11.16 -4.60 0.43
CA VAL A 94 -11.52 -4.91 1.81
C VAL A 94 -10.57 -4.14 2.72
N ASP A 95 -11.07 -3.11 3.40
CA ASP A 95 -10.28 -2.28 4.33
C ASP A 95 -10.62 -2.67 5.78
N PRO A 96 -9.69 -3.31 6.53
CA PRO A 96 -9.89 -3.66 7.93
C PRO A 96 -10.28 -2.47 8.81
N ARG A 97 -9.83 -1.25 8.50
CA ARG A 97 -10.22 -0.03 9.22
C ARG A 97 -11.71 0.25 9.10
N VAL A 98 -12.27 0.02 7.91
CA VAL A 98 -13.69 0.19 7.63
C VAL A 98 -14.46 -0.92 8.31
N LEU A 99 -13.98 -2.17 8.23
CA LEU A 99 -14.59 -3.31 8.91
C LEU A 99 -14.68 -3.09 10.43
N ASP A 100 -13.58 -2.74 11.11
CA ASP A 100 -13.59 -2.44 12.56
C ASP A 100 -14.54 -1.29 12.89
N LYS A 101 -14.55 -0.22 12.10
CA LYS A 101 -15.45 0.93 12.30
C LYS A 101 -16.93 0.54 12.18
N HIS A 102 -17.27 -0.43 11.34
CA HIS A 102 -18.65 -0.91 11.21
C HIS A 102 -19.00 -1.96 12.26
N LEU A 103 -18.05 -2.81 12.65
CA LEU A 103 -18.24 -3.83 13.67
C LEU A 103 -18.42 -3.22 15.06
N ASP A 104 -17.56 -2.27 15.44
CA ASP A 104 -17.69 -1.50 16.67
C ASP A 104 -17.58 0.00 16.39
N ARG A 105 -18.74 0.59 16.08
CA ARG A 105 -18.87 2.01 15.71
C ARG A 105 -18.51 2.97 16.83
N TYR A 106 -18.70 2.57 18.09
CA TYR A 106 -18.54 3.44 19.26
C TYR A 106 -17.27 3.14 20.07
N ARG A 107 -16.42 2.19 19.60
CA ARG A 107 -15.12 1.90 20.21
C ARG A 107 -14.31 3.16 20.42
N LYS A 108 -13.96 3.40 21.67
CA LYS A 108 -12.98 4.42 22.06
C LYS A 108 -11.58 3.91 21.74
N GLY A 109 -10.67 4.83 21.43
CA GLY A 109 -9.27 4.51 21.12
C GLY A 109 -8.95 4.58 19.63
N ARG A 110 -7.66 4.35 19.33
CA ARG A 110 -7.10 4.43 17.98
C ARG A 110 -7.43 3.18 17.17
N ARG A 111 -7.33 3.34 15.85
CA ARG A 111 -7.63 2.34 14.80
C ARG A 111 -6.44 2.18 13.85
N THR A 112 -5.23 2.27 14.40
CA THR A 112 -4.01 1.97 13.62
C THR A 112 -3.90 0.45 13.44
N LEU A 113 -3.04 0.01 12.51
CA LEU A 113 -2.81 -1.42 12.29
C LEU A 113 -2.42 -2.13 13.59
N THR A 114 -1.49 -1.56 14.37
CA THR A 114 -1.05 -2.09 15.66
C THR A 114 -2.20 -2.24 16.65
N ASP A 115 -3.04 -1.20 16.81
CA ASP A 115 -4.16 -1.27 17.76
C ASP A 115 -5.19 -2.34 17.36
N LEU A 116 -5.42 -2.54 16.05
CA LEU A 116 -6.34 -3.57 15.56
C LEU A 116 -5.75 -4.97 15.69
N CYS A 117 -4.45 -5.14 15.40
CA CYS A 117 -3.76 -6.41 15.60
C CYS A 117 -3.78 -6.84 17.07
N GLU A 118 -3.53 -5.92 18.00
CA GLU A 118 -3.64 -6.18 19.43
C GLU A 118 -5.07 -6.57 19.83
N LEU A 119 -6.07 -5.81 19.37
CA LEU A 119 -7.48 -6.06 19.68
C LEU A 119 -7.98 -7.43 19.19
N TYR A 120 -7.59 -7.82 17.97
CA TYR A 120 -8.03 -9.06 17.35
C TYR A 120 -7.04 -10.22 17.54
N GLU A 121 -6.06 -10.07 18.44
CA GLU A 121 -5.06 -11.08 18.77
C GLU A 121 -4.30 -11.60 17.54
N VAL A 122 -4.08 -10.72 16.55
CA VAL A 122 -3.31 -11.03 15.34
C VAL A 122 -1.84 -10.71 15.60
N PRO A 123 -0.91 -11.69 15.49
CA PRO A 123 0.51 -11.43 15.60
C PRO A 123 0.97 -10.42 14.54
N LEU A 124 1.67 -9.37 14.97
CA LEU A 124 2.25 -8.34 14.09
C LEU A 124 3.75 -8.25 14.33
N ASP A 125 4.51 -9.01 13.54
CA ASP A 125 5.98 -8.92 13.53
C ASP A 125 6.39 -7.78 12.59
N GLY A 126 6.73 -6.61 13.14
CA GLY A 126 7.27 -5.47 12.38
C GLY A 126 6.24 -4.57 11.70
N ALA A 127 5.57 -3.71 12.49
CA ALA A 127 4.49 -2.81 12.04
C ALA A 127 4.84 -1.77 10.95
N HIS A 128 6.11 -1.67 10.55
CA HIS A 128 6.62 -0.64 9.63
C HIS A 128 7.46 -1.17 8.47
N ASP A 129 7.47 -2.49 8.25
CA ASP A 129 7.96 -3.06 6.99
C ASP A 129 6.78 -3.21 6.04
N ALA A 130 6.98 -2.91 4.75
CA ALA A 130 5.93 -3.03 3.72
C ALA A 130 5.70 -4.50 3.30
N ALA A 131 6.06 -5.45 4.17
CA ALA A 131 6.53 -6.78 3.84
C ALA A 131 5.77 -7.89 4.55
#